data_AF-A0A183I850-F1
#
_entry.id   AF-A0A183I850-F1
#
_cell.length_a   1.000
_cell.length_b   1.000
_cell.length_c   1.000
_cell.angle_alpha   90.00
_cell.angle_beta   90.00
_cell.angle_gamma   90.00
#
_symmetry.space_group_name_H-M   'P 1'
#
loop_
_entity.id
_entity.type
_entity.pdbx_description
1 polymer ?
#
loop_
_entity_poly.entity_id
_entity_poly.type
_entity_poly.pdbx_seq_one_letter_code
_entity_poly.pdbx_strand_id
1 'polypeptide(L)'
;MNYLQAVEIANSSDDKASCYHLGRYFETHGDPNMAVTFFTKAHAYSNALRLARVLLEYNMQDKIANLALMAGGNELVEAAQYYENMSGQADKAVMLYHKVDYILANNFYNIKILI
;
A
#
# COMPACT_ATOMS: atom_id res chain seq x y z
N MET A 1 3.79 -17.13 -22.96
CA MET A 1 2.53 -16.91 -22.21
C MET A 1 2.16 -15.44 -22.39
N ASN A 2 1.00 -15.12 -22.97
CA ASN A 2 0.62 -13.74 -23.26
C ASN A 2 0.23 -13.04 -21.94
N TYR A 3 0.89 -11.93 -21.58
CA TYR A 3 0.60 -11.23 -20.32
C TYR A 3 -0.85 -10.76 -20.24
N LEU A 4 -1.50 -10.52 -21.39
CA LEU A 4 -2.93 -10.17 -21.46
C LEU A 4 -3.82 -11.30 -20.93
N GLN A 5 -3.52 -12.55 -21.28
CA GLN A 5 -4.24 -13.71 -20.75
C GLN A 5 -3.94 -13.91 -19.25
N ALA A 6 -2.70 -13.67 -18.83
CA ALA A 6 -2.35 -13.73 -17.41
C ALA A 6 -3.11 -12.68 -16.58
N VAL A 7 -3.25 -11.45 -17.12
CA VAL A 7 -4.05 -10.37 -16.51
C VAL A 7 -5.53 -10.75 -16.42
N GLU A 8 -6.11 -11.31 -17.48
CA GLU A 8 -7.50 -11.75 -17.50
C GLU A 8 -7.76 -12.87 -16.47
N ILE A 9 -6.86 -13.84 -16.38
CA ILE A 9 -6.94 -14.94 -15.41
C ILE A 9 -6.77 -14.42 -13.98
N ALA A 10 -5.80 -13.55 -13.71
CA ALA A 10 -5.62 -13.00 -12.36
C ALA A 10 -6.81 -12.11 -11.94
N ASN A 11 -7.39 -11.35 -12.87
CA ASN A 11 -8.58 -10.53 -12.60
C ASN A 11 -9.83 -11.37 -12.33
N SER A 12 -9.95 -12.56 -12.93
CA SER A 12 -11.11 -13.45 -12.78
C SER A 12 -10.96 -14.45 -11.62
N SER A 13 -9.73 -14.81 -11.25
CA SER A 13 -9.44 -15.76 -10.16
C SER A 13 -9.32 -15.11 -8.78
N ASP A 14 -9.06 -13.80 -8.72
CA ASP A 14 -8.72 -13.04 -7.49
C ASP A 14 -7.62 -13.71 -6.64
N ASP A 15 -6.79 -14.56 -7.26
CA ASP A 15 -5.74 -15.28 -6.58
C ASP A 15 -4.58 -14.34 -6.24
N LYS A 16 -4.26 -14.25 -4.95
CA LYS A 16 -3.24 -13.34 -4.44
C LYS A 16 -1.85 -13.65 -4.96
N ALA A 17 -1.52 -14.94 -5.12
CA ALA A 17 -0.21 -15.34 -5.64
C ALA A 17 -0.06 -14.95 -7.12
N SER A 18 -1.09 -15.19 -7.93
CA SER A 18 -1.15 -14.77 -9.34
C SER A 18 -1.05 -13.26 -9.48
N CYS A 19 -1.79 -12.51 -8.66
CA CYS A 19 -1.69 -11.06 -8.60
C CYS A 19 -0.26 -10.60 -8.20
N TYR A 20 0.38 -11.26 -7.24
CA TYR A 20 1.75 -10.91 -6.83
C TYR A 20 2.76 -11.12 -7.96
N HIS A 21 2.65 -12.24 -8.69
CA HIS A 21 3.52 -12.52 -9.84
C HIS A 21 3.34 -11.50 -10.97
N LEU A 22 2.10 -11.06 -11.24
CA LEU A 22 1.85 -9.97 -12.18
C LEU A 22 2.41 -8.63 -11.68
N GLY A 23 2.29 -8.34 -10.38
CA GLY A 23 2.90 -7.14 -9.77
C GLY A 23 4.40 -7.07 -10.04
N ARG A 24 5.11 -8.19 -9.81
CA ARG A 24 6.54 -8.31 -10.12
C ARG A 24 6.85 -8.22 -11.61
N TYR A 25 6.00 -8.81 -12.46
CA TYR A 25 6.15 -8.71 -13.90
C TYR A 25 6.10 -7.24 -14.34
N PHE A 26 5.05 -6.51 -13.98
CA PHE A 26 4.93 -5.10 -14.37
C PHE A 26 6.02 -4.21 -13.77
N GLU A 27 6.46 -4.49 -12.53
CA GLU A 27 7.59 -3.78 -11.92
C GLU A 27 8.87 -3.95 -12.75
N THR A 28 9.22 -5.18 -13.12
CA THR A 28 10.44 -5.48 -13.89
C THR A 28 10.38 -4.99 -15.34
N HIS A 29 9.18 -4.75 -15.87
CA HIS A 29 8.94 -4.28 -17.24
C HIS A 29 8.67 -2.78 -17.33
N GLY A 30 8.86 -2.04 -16.22
CA GLY A 30 8.79 -0.57 -16.22
C GLY A 30 7.37 -0.01 -16.24
N ASP A 31 6.36 -0.77 -15.82
CA ASP A 31 5.00 -0.29 -15.60
C ASP A 31 4.67 -0.28 -14.09
N PRO A 32 5.18 0.70 -13.35
CA PRO A 32 4.97 0.76 -11.90
C PRO A 32 3.50 1.01 -11.53
N ASN A 33 2.66 1.56 -12.43
CA ASN A 33 1.23 1.78 -12.18
C ASN A 33 0.47 0.45 -12.11
N MET A 34 0.73 -0.42 -13.09
CA MET A 34 0.17 -1.76 -13.10
C MET A 34 0.76 -2.60 -11.97
N ALA A 35 2.04 -2.43 -11.65
CA ALA A 35 2.66 -3.11 -10.52
C ALA A 35 1.99 -2.75 -9.19
N VAL A 36 1.77 -1.46 -8.89
CA VAL A 36 1.03 -1.00 -7.69
C VAL A 36 -0.37 -1.62 -7.66
N THR A 37 -1.07 -1.66 -8.78
CA THR A 37 -2.43 -2.22 -8.89
C THR A 37 -2.44 -3.70 -8.50
N PHE A 38 -1.54 -4.49 -9.07
CA PHE A 38 -1.49 -5.93 -8.82
C PHE A 38 -0.93 -6.28 -7.43
N PHE A 39 0.02 -5.51 -6.90
CA PHE A 39 0.44 -5.68 -5.50
C PHE A 39 -0.66 -5.32 -4.52
N THR A 40 -1.51 -4.34 -4.82
CA THR A 40 -2.68 -4.01 -4.01
C THR A 40 -3.66 -5.18 -3.99
N LYS A 41 -3.99 -5.76 -5.15
CA LYS A 41 -4.86 -6.95 -5.25
C LYS A 41 -4.27 -8.17 -4.53
N ALA A 42 -2.94 -8.32 -4.55
CA ALA A 42 -2.25 -9.38 -3.82
C ALA A 42 -2.17 -9.18 -2.30
N HIS A 43 -2.65 -8.05 -1.77
CA HIS A 43 -2.42 -7.61 -0.38
C HIS A 43 -0.93 -7.43 -0.03
N ALA A 44 -0.08 -7.23 -1.02
CA ALA A 44 1.35 -6.99 -0.87
C ALA A 44 1.62 -5.49 -0.66
N TYR A 45 0.99 -4.89 0.35
CA TYR A 45 0.93 -3.43 0.51
C TYR A 45 2.29 -2.77 0.67
N SER A 46 3.26 -3.40 1.34
CA SER A 46 4.61 -2.85 1.46
C SER A 46 5.30 -2.71 0.09
N ASN A 47 5.03 -3.64 -0.86
CA ASN A 47 5.52 -3.54 -2.24
C ASN A 47 4.81 -2.44 -3.02
N ALA A 48 3.48 -2.36 -2.88
CA ALA A 48 2.68 -1.30 -3.51
C ALA A 48 3.10 0.09 -3.01
N LEU A 49 3.34 0.25 -1.71
CA LEU A 49 3.73 1.50 -1.07
C LEU A 49 5.12 1.96 -1.53
N ARG A 50 6.09 1.05 -1.59
CA ARG A 50 7.44 1.34 -2.12
C ARG A 50 7.36 1.89 -3.55
N LEU A 51 6.57 1.27 -4.41
CA LEU A 51 6.42 1.71 -5.80
C LEU A 51 5.62 3.01 -5.93
N ALA A 52 4.53 3.14 -5.17
CA ALA A 52 3.74 4.37 -5.13
C ALA A 52 4.60 5.57 -4.68
N ARG A 53 5.61 5.34 -3.83
CA ARG A 53 6.56 6.38 -3.43
C ARG A 53 7.50 6.81 -4.57
N VAL A 54 8.02 5.85 -5.35
CA VAL A 54 8.88 6.19 -6.50
C VAL A 54 8.08 6.92 -7.60
N LEU A 55 6.79 6.61 -7.73
CA LEU A 55 5.87 7.21 -8.70
C LEU A 55 5.40 8.63 -8.38
N LEU A 56 5.94 9.27 -7.34
CA LEU A 56 5.49 10.58 -6.91
C LEU A 56 5.86 11.72 -7.86
N GLU A 57 6.85 11.53 -8.73
CA GLU A 57 7.09 12.41 -9.89
C GLU A 57 5.90 12.38 -10.89
N TYR A 58 5.02 11.38 -10.77
CA TYR A 58 3.89 11.11 -11.68
C TYR A 58 2.50 11.20 -10.99
N ASN A 59 2.37 11.95 -9.89
CA ASN A 59 1.07 12.33 -9.29
C ASN A 59 0.29 11.24 -8.50
N MET A 60 0.98 10.33 -7.79
CA MET A 60 0.36 9.25 -6.99
C MET A 60 0.15 9.54 -5.49
N GLN A 61 0.20 10.81 -5.07
CA GLN A 61 0.15 11.21 -3.66
C GLN A 61 -1.09 10.71 -2.92
N ASP A 62 -2.25 10.65 -3.56
CA ASP A 62 -3.50 10.27 -2.87
C ASP A 62 -3.65 8.75 -2.66
N LYS A 63 -2.87 7.92 -3.38
CA LYS A 63 -2.88 6.46 -3.17
C LYS A 63 -2.07 6.03 -1.96
N ILE A 64 -1.05 6.81 -1.57
CA ILE A 64 -0.15 6.46 -0.47
C ILE A 64 -0.90 6.35 0.86
N ALA A 65 -1.70 7.37 1.21
CA ALA A 65 -2.49 7.35 2.45
C ALA A 65 -3.43 6.13 2.52
N ASN A 66 -4.14 5.84 1.43
CA ASN A 66 -5.07 4.70 1.36
C ASN A 66 -4.33 3.35 1.48
N LEU A 67 -3.20 3.19 0.79
CA LEU A 67 -2.38 1.97 0.88
C LEU A 67 -1.80 1.78 2.28
N ALA A 68 -1.32 2.85 2.91
CA ALA A 68 -0.81 2.81 4.27
C ALA A 68 -1.91 2.44 5.28
N LEU A 69 -3.13 2.98 5.11
CA LEU A 69 -4.29 2.60 5.91
C LEU A 69 -4.65 1.12 5.79
N MET A 70 -4.51 0.54 4.59
CA MET A 70 -4.76 -0.90 4.37
C MET A 70 -3.65 -1.80 4.92
N ALA A 71 -2.39 -1.33 4.90
CA ALA A 71 -1.26 -2.05 5.47
C ALA A 71 -1.25 -2.04 7.00
N GLY A 72 -1.59 -0.91 7.61
CA GLY A 72 -1.55 -0.69 9.06
C GLY A 72 -0.13 -0.53 9.62
N GLY A 73 -0.01 -0.50 10.95
CA GLY A 73 1.28 -0.60 11.66
C GLY A 73 2.36 0.40 11.22
N ASN A 74 3.53 -0.12 10.84
CA ASN A 74 4.72 0.67 10.48
C ASN A 74 4.52 1.46 9.18
N GLU A 75 3.77 0.92 8.22
CA GLU A 75 3.49 1.56 6.95
C GLU A 75 2.70 2.86 7.11
N LEU A 76 1.84 2.95 8.14
CA LEU A 76 1.16 4.20 8.51
C LEU A 76 2.13 5.25 9.05
N VAL A 77 3.06 4.86 9.92
CA VAL A 77 4.08 5.76 10.49
C VAL A 77 4.97 6.30 9.37
N GLU A 78 5.45 5.43 8.48
CA GLU A 78 6.28 5.86 7.36
C GLU A 78 5.52 6.75 6.38
N ALA A 79 4.22 6.51 6.14
CA ALA A 79 3.40 7.39 5.32
C ALA A 79 3.16 8.75 5.99
N ALA A 80 3.01 8.80 7.32
CA ALA A 80 2.88 10.04 8.07
C ALA A 80 4.17 10.88 7.95
N GLN A 81 5.33 10.29 8.23
CA GLN A 81 6.66 10.92 8.07
C GLN A 81 6.88 11.45 6.66
N TYR A 82 6.35 10.73 5.67
CA TYR A 82 6.43 11.16 4.29
C TYR A 82 5.67 12.47 4.03
N TYR A 83 4.43 12.62 4.53
CA TYR A 83 3.66 13.85 4.37
C TYR A 83 4.17 15.02 5.23
N GLU A 84 4.89 14.77 6.34
CA GLU A 84 5.52 15.83 7.15
C GLU A 84 6.53 16.66 6.34
N ASN A 85 7.23 16.01 5.40
CA ASN A 85 8.24 16.65 4.58
C ASN A 85 7.65 17.37 3.35
N MET A 86 6.32 17.34 3.17
CA MET A 86 5.63 18.02 2.09
C MET A 86 4.95 19.32 2.53
N SER A 87 5.26 20.41 1.82
CA SER A 87 4.55 21.68 1.99
C SER A 87 3.05 21.51 1.72
N GLY A 88 2.21 21.87 2.69
CA GLY A 88 0.75 21.87 2.56
C GLY A 88 0.06 20.52 2.81
N GLN A 89 0.78 19.49 3.26
CA GLN A 89 0.21 18.16 3.56
C GLN A 89 0.33 17.75 5.03
N ALA A 90 0.67 18.69 5.92
CA ALA A 90 0.81 18.44 7.36
C ALA A 90 -0.46 17.83 7.98
N ASP A 91 -1.65 18.22 7.51
CA ASP A 91 -2.93 17.68 7.98
C ASP A 91 -3.05 16.17 7.72
N LYS A 92 -2.51 15.68 6.59
CA LYS A 92 -2.48 14.24 6.27
C LYS A 92 -1.52 13.49 7.19
N ALA A 93 -0.37 14.08 7.52
CA ALA A 93 0.56 13.48 8.48
C ALA A 93 -0.08 13.31 9.86
N VAL A 94 -0.73 14.37 10.38
CA VAL A 94 -1.42 14.35 11.68
C VAL A 94 -2.53 13.30 11.70
N MET A 95 -3.33 13.21 10.63
CA MET A 95 -4.39 12.21 10.50
C MET A 95 -3.84 10.78 10.60
N LEU A 96 -2.72 10.50 9.91
CA LEU A 96 -2.11 9.17 9.89
C LEU A 96 -1.52 8.81 11.25
N TYR A 97 -0.83 9.72 11.94
CA TYR A 97 -0.33 9.48 13.29
C TYR A 97 -1.44 9.16 14.29
N HIS A 98 -2.53 9.93 14.30
CA HIS A 98 -3.69 9.61 15.15
C HIS A 98 -4.28 8.23 14.86
N LYS A 99 -4.23 7.79 13.59
CA LYS A 99 -4.71 6.46 13.22
C LYS A 99 -3.79 5.35 13.76
N VAL A 100 -2.47 5.56 13.73
CA VAL A 100 -1.49 4.66 14.36
C VAL A 100 -1.77 4.53 15.85
N ASP A 101 -1.90 5.66 16.55
CA ASP A 101 -2.14 5.67 18.00
C ASP A 101 -3.43 4.93 18.37
N TYR A 102 -4.50 5.15 17.60
CA TYR A 102 -5.76 4.43 17.78
C TYR A 102 -5.61 2.92 17.58
N ILE A 103 -4.91 2.48 16.51
CA ILE A 103 -4.70 1.05 16.23
C ILE A 103 -3.83 0.39 17.31
N LEU A 104 -2.74 1.04 17.70
CA LEU A 104 -1.85 0.55 18.76
C LEU A 104 -2.60 0.43 20.08
N ALA A 105 -3.34 1.47 20.49
CA ALA A 105 -4.15 1.44 21.70
C ALA A 105 -5.14 0.26 21.70
N ASN A 106 -5.88 0.06 20.61
CA ASN A 106 -6.84 -1.06 20.51
C ASN A 106 -6.16 -2.43 20.56
N ASN A 107 -4.97 -2.59 19.99
CA ASN A 107 -4.21 -3.83 20.08
C ASN A 107 -3.74 -4.11 21.52
N PHE A 108 -3.32 -3.07 22.27
CA PHE A 108 -2.98 -3.22 23.69
C PHE A 108 -4.20 -3.58 24.56
N TYR A 109 -5.38 -3.00 24.29
CA TYR A 109 -6.60 -3.35 25.02
C TYR A 109 -7.09 -4.77 24.73
N ASN A 110 -7.01 -5.24 23.47
CA ASN A 110 -7.39 -6.61 23.11
C ASN A 110 -6.45 -7.66 23.74
N ILE A 111 -5.15 -7.37 23.83
CA ILE A 111 -4.21 -8.28 24.50
C ILE A 111 -4.53 -8.41 26.00
N LYS A 112 -4.91 -7.32 26.68
CA LYS A 112 -5.26 -7.35 28.11
C LYS A 112 -6.56 -8.10 28.46
N ILE A 113 -7.45 -8.36 27.49
CA ILE A 113 -8.68 -9.13 27.71
C ILE A 113 -8.43 -10.65 27.54
N LEU A 114 -7.31 -11.03 26.94
CA LEU A 114 -6.94 -12.42 26.62
C LEU A 114 -5.95 -13.06 27.61
N ILE A 115 -5.58 -12.36 28.69
CA ILE A 115 -4.70 -12.82 29.80
C ILE A 115 -5.41 -12.63 31.13
#